data_AF-G2ZF05-F1
#
_entry.id   AF-G2ZF05-F1
#
_cell.length_a   1.000
_cell.length_b   1.000
_cell.length_c   1.000
_cell.angle_alpha   90.00
_cell.angle_beta   90.00
_cell.angle_gamma   90.00
#
_symmetry.space_group_name_H-M   'P 1'
#
loop_
_entity.id
_entity.type
_entity.pdbx_description
1 polymer ?
#
loop_
_entity_poly.entity_id
_entity_poly.type
_entity_poly.pdbx_seq_one_letter_code
_entity_poly.pdbx_strand_id
1 'polypeptide(L)'
;MNVIIEIIISVMILIGGLLSILAAIGVIRLPDVYTRTHAAGISNTFGVSLLLFATVGYFFHSGEGFNARVLLAILFIFLTTPVASHLINRAAYDTGVPLAIRIRDQLRSVKKDDIKKKKSLIIRQEQIEKARQEREELEERMEWERREEKIDEREDKEEEQRERDEQTIEEQSDDSEHEIIEQDESETEEDEDRFEK
;
A
#
# COMPACT_ATOMS: atom_id res chain seq x y z
N MET A 1 -57.71 -8.55 -8.17
CA MET A 1 -56.45 -9.31 -8.06
C MET A 1 -56.80 -10.78 -7.91
N ASN A 2 -56.09 -11.69 -8.59
CA ASN A 2 -56.36 -13.13 -8.53
C ASN A 2 -55.51 -13.72 -7.40
N VAL A 3 -56.16 -14.17 -6.32
CA VAL A 3 -55.52 -14.69 -5.11
C VAL A 3 -54.49 -15.81 -5.40
N ILE A 4 -54.76 -16.63 -6.42
CA ILE A 4 -53.84 -17.71 -6.85
C ILE A 4 -52.49 -17.14 -7.32
N ILE A 5 -52.50 -16.04 -8.08
CA ILE A 5 -51.29 -15.41 -8.61
C ILE A 5 -50.47 -14.79 -7.48
N GLU A 6 -51.14 -14.17 -6.51
CA GLU A 6 -50.49 -13.62 -5.32
C GLU A 6 -49.75 -14.70 -4.52
N ILE A 7 -50.40 -15.83 -4.28
CA ILE A 7 -49.78 -16.97 -3.57
C ILE A 7 -48.54 -17.46 -4.32
N ILE A 8 -48.61 -17.61 -5.65
CA ILE A 8 -47.47 -18.04 -6.47
C ILE A 8 -46.30 -17.05 -6.34
N ILE A 9 -46.57 -15.75 -6.47
CA ILE A 9 -45.55 -14.70 -6.33
C ILE A 9 -44.92 -14.72 -4.93
N SER A 10 -45.74 -14.82 -3.87
CA SER A 10 -45.25 -14.90 -2.50
C SER A 10 -44.35 -16.11 -2.27
N VAL A 11 -44.75 -17.29 -2.74
CA VAL A 11 -43.93 -18.52 -2.64
C VAL A 11 -42.60 -18.36 -3.39
N MET A 12 -42.64 -17.75 -4.58
CA MET A 12 -41.44 -17.56 -5.40
C MET A 12 -40.45 -16.57 -4.74
N ILE A 13 -40.95 -15.52 -4.09
CA ILE A 13 -40.14 -14.59 -3.28
C ILE A 13 -39.53 -15.31 -2.07
N LEU A 14 -40.31 -16.12 -1.36
CA LEU A 14 -39.82 -16.87 -0.20
C LEU A 14 -38.70 -17.86 -0.57
N ILE A 15 -38.88 -18.62 -1.65
CA ILE A 15 -37.87 -19.54 -2.15
C ILE A 15 -36.63 -18.77 -2.63
N GLY A 16 -36.81 -17.69 -3.39
CA GLY A 16 -35.71 -16.85 -3.87
C GLY A 16 -34.89 -16.28 -2.72
N GLY A 17 -35.55 -15.74 -1.68
CA GLY A 17 -34.90 -15.22 -0.48
C GLY A 17 -34.18 -16.31 0.32
N LEU A 18 -34.78 -17.49 0.47
CA LEU A 18 -34.15 -18.63 1.14
C LEU A 18 -32.88 -19.09 0.40
N LEU A 19 -32.90 -19.12 -0.93
CA LEU A 19 -31.72 -19.43 -1.74
C LEU A 19 -30.62 -18.38 -1.59
N SER A 20 -30.96 -17.09 -1.51
CA SER A 20 -29.98 -16.03 -1.24
C SER A 20 -29.33 -16.17 0.14
N ILE A 21 -30.09 -16.55 1.17
CA ILE A 21 -29.56 -16.83 2.50
C ILE A 21 -28.62 -18.05 2.47
N LEU A 22 -29.03 -19.14 1.80
CA LEU A 22 -28.20 -20.33 1.63
C LEU A 22 -26.91 -20.02 0.87
N ALA A 23 -26.96 -19.15 -0.14
CA ALA A 23 -25.78 -18.70 -0.85
C ALA A 23 -24.80 -17.97 0.07
N ALA A 24 -25.30 -17.04 0.89
CA ALA A 24 -24.50 -16.31 1.88
C ALA A 24 -23.86 -17.25 2.91
N ILE A 25 -24.64 -18.19 3.45
CA ILE A 25 -24.13 -19.23 4.37
C ILE A 25 -23.07 -20.08 3.67
N GLY A 26 -23.29 -20.46 2.42
CA GLY A 26 -22.33 -21.24 1.62
C GLY A 26 -20.98 -20.52 1.46
N VAL A 27 -20.99 -19.21 1.23
CA VAL A 27 -19.76 -18.41 1.14
C VAL A 27 -18.99 -18.39 2.46
N ILE A 28 -19.68 -18.31 3.59
CA ILE A 28 -19.05 -18.23 4.92
C ILE A 28 -18.56 -19.61 5.39
N ARG A 29 -19.35 -20.67 5.14
CA ARG A 29 -19.14 -22.01 5.71
C ARG A 29 -18.14 -22.85 4.91
N LEU A 30 -18.04 -22.63 3.59
CA LEU A 30 -17.25 -23.53 2.74
C LEU A 30 -15.74 -23.32 2.89
N PRO A 31 -14.94 -24.39 2.78
CA PRO A 31 -13.52 -24.35 3.14
C PRO A 31 -12.63 -23.70 2.07
N ASP A 32 -13.07 -23.66 0.81
CA ASP A 32 -12.22 -23.32 -0.33
C ASP A 32 -12.83 -22.25 -1.23
N VAL A 33 -12.01 -21.43 -1.86
CA VAL A 33 -12.40 -20.38 -2.82
C VAL A 33 -13.23 -20.97 -3.96
N TYR A 34 -12.86 -22.14 -4.49
CA TYR A 34 -13.62 -22.79 -5.57
C TYR A 34 -15.02 -23.22 -5.12
N THR A 35 -15.11 -23.80 -3.92
CA THR A 35 -16.40 -24.23 -3.35
C THR A 35 -17.28 -23.06 -2.97
N ARG A 36 -16.71 -21.98 -2.41
CA ARG A 36 -17.42 -20.71 -2.12
C ARG A 36 -17.95 -20.06 -3.38
N THR A 37 -17.12 -19.98 -4.43
CA THR A 37 -17.50 -19.39 -5.71
C THR A 37 -18.58 -20.21 -6.40
N HIS A 38 -18.55 -21.54 -6.28
CA HIS A 38 -19.63 -22.41 -6.77
C HIS A 38 -20.95 -22.18 -6.01
N ALA A 39 -20.90 -22.16 -4.68
CA ALA A 39 -22.09 -21.92 -3.85
C ALA A 39 -22.70 -20.54 -4.08
N ALA A 40 -21.87 -19.50 -4.19
CA ALA A 40 -22.29 -18.16 -4.56
C ALA A 40 -22.85 -18.10 -5.99
N GLY A 41 -22.12 -18.65 -6.96
CA GLY A 41 -22.45 -18.50 -8.37
C GLY A 41 -23.76 -19.20 -8.76
N ILE A 42 -23.98 -20.44 -8.31
CA ILE A 42 -25.19 -21.18 -8.70
C ILE A 42 -26.38 -20.75 -7.85
N SER A 43 -26.23 -20.75 -6.52
CA SER A 43 -27.35 -20.55 -5.59
C SER A 43 -27.85 -19.11 -5.59
N ASN A 44 -26.94 -18.12 -5.64
CA ASN A 44 -27.34 -16.72 -5.62
C ASN A 44 -28.00 -16.31 -6.93
N THR A 45 -27.45 -16.73 -8.09
CA THR A 45 -28.06 -16.41 -9.40
C THR A 45 -29.45 -17.00 -9.53
N PHE A 46 -29.67 -18.23 -9.09
CA PHE A 46 -31.02 -18.81 -9.08
C PHE A 46 -31.96 -18.07 -8.12
N GLY A 47 -31.50 -17.73 -6.91
CA GLY A 47 -32.31 -16.99 -5.94
C GLY A 47 -32.74 -15.63 -6.46
N VAL A 48 -31.78 -14.81 -6.91
CA VAL A 48 -32.04 -13.48 -7.47
C VAL A 48 -32.90 -13.55 -8.73
N SER A 49 -32.69 -14.55 -9.59
CA SER A 49 -33.52 -14.72 -10.77
C SER A 49 -34.97 -15.03 -10.42
N LEU A 50 -35.23 -15.89 -9.42
CA LEU A 50 -36.58 -16.15 -8.92
C LEU A 50 -37.26 -14.88 -8.41
N LEU A 51 -36.53 -14.06 -7.63
CA LEU A 51 -37.01 -12.77 -7.13
C LEU A 51 -37.36 -11.80 -8.27
N LEU A 52 -36.52 -11.74 -9.31
CA LEU A 52 -36.78 -10.89 -10.48
C LEU A 52 -37.95 -11.42 -11.32
N PHE A 53 -38.09 -12.73 -11.50
CA PHE A 53 -39.26 -13.32 -12.17
C PHE A 53 -40.55 -13.04 -11.38
N ALA A 54 -40.49 -13.09 -10.04
CA ALA A 54 -41.64 -12.77 -9.19
C ALA A 54 -42.04 -11.30 -9.33
N THR A 55 -41.04 -10.43 -9.48
CA THR A 55 -41.23 -9.00 -9.74
C THR A 55 -41.90 -8.75 -11.10
N VAL A 56 -41.45 -9.44 -12.16
CA VAL A 56 -42.12 -9.38 -13.48
C VAL A 56 -43.57 -9.87 -13.39
N GLY A 57 -43.80 -10.99 -12.70
CA GLY A 57 -45.14 -11.54 -12.50
C GLY A 57 -46.07 -10.57 -11.75
N TYR A 58 -45.55 -9.87 -10.75
CA TYR A 58 -46.27 -8.84 -10.02
C TYR A 58 -46.65 -7.65 -10.91
N PHE A 59 -45.70 -7.05 -11.63
CA PHE A 59 -45.99 -5.91 -12.51
C PHE A 59 -46.97 -6.25 -13.64
N PHE A 60 -46.86 -7.46 -14.18
CA PHE A 60 -47.79 -7.96 -15.17
C PHE A 60 -49.22 -8.10 -14.60
N HIS A 61 -49.34 -8.53 -13.34
CA HIS A 61 -50.64 -8.66 -12.68
C HIS A 61 -51.25 -7.32 -12.24
N SER A 62 -50.42 -6.37 -11.80
CA SER A 62 -50.84 -5.05 -11.32
C SER A 62 -51.31 -4.10 -12.43
N GLY A 63 -51.20 -4.51 -13.70
CA GLY A 63 -51.66 -3.71 -14.85
C GLY A 63 -50.72 -2.56 -15.24
N GLU A 64 -49.57 -2.43 -14.57
CA GLU A 64 -48.53 -1.43 -14.88
C GLU A 64 -47.73 -1.78 -16.16
N GLY A 65 -47.98 -2.97 -16.73
CA GLY A 65 -47.38 -3.41 -17.98
C GLY A 65 -46.05 -4.13 -17.80
N PHE A 66 -45.44 -4.47 -18.93
CA PHE A 66 -44.22 -5.27 -18.97
C PHE A 66 -42.95 -4.40 -18.84
N ASN A 67 -42.19 -4.62 -17.76
CA ASN A 67 -40.96 -3.88 -17.49
C ASN A 67 -39.73 -4.56 -18.12
N ALA A 68 -39.34 -4.13 -19.32
CA ALA A 68 -38.17 -4.66 -20.06
C ALA A 68 -36.84 -4.55 -19.28
N ARG A 69 -36.71 -3.57 -18.38
CA ARG A 69 -35.52 -3.40 -17.52
C ARG A 69 -35.29 -4.60 -16.60
N VAL A 70 -36.35 -5.23 -16.12
CA VAL A 70 -36.24 -6.40 -15.22
C VAL A 70 -35.79 -7.64 -15.99
N LEU A 71 -36.28 -7.87 -17.21
CA LEU A 71 -35.76 -8.95 -18.05
C LEU A 71 -34.29 -8.74 -18.43
N LEU A 72 -33.90 -7.50 -18.75
CA LEU A 72 -32.49 -7.17 -19.01
C LEU A 72 -31.62 -7.46 -17.78
N ALA A 73 -32.12 -7.17 -16.57
CA ALA A 73 -31.40 -7.50 -15.34
C ALA A 73 -31.22 -9.03 -15.16
N ILE A 74 -32.25 -9.83 -15.44
CA ILE A 74 -32.15 -11.31 -15.39
C ILE A 74 -31.09 -11.79 -16.38
N LEU A 75 -31.18 -11.36 -17.65
CA LEU A 75 -30.23 -11.74 -18.69
C LEU A 75 -28.80 -11.34 -18.33
N PHE A 76 -28.62 -10.11 -17.81
CA PHE A 76 -27.32 -9.60 -17.43
C PHE A 76 -26.71 -10.39 -16.27
N ILE A 77 -27.49 -10.75 -15.25
CA ILE A 77 -26.99 -11.55 -14.12
C ILE A 77 -26.64 -12.97 -14.57
N PHE A 78 -27.46 -13.57 -15.43
CA PHE A 78 -27.18 -14.90 -16.00
C PHE A 78 -25.93 -14.94 -16.85
N LEU A 79 -25.60 -13.85 -17.56
CA LEU A 79 -24.39 -13.76 -18.37
C LEU A 79 -23.16 -13.45 -17.51
N THR A 80 -23.27 -12.48 -16.60
CA THR A 80 -22.14 -11.98 -15.81
C THR A 80 -21.70 -12.99 -14.75
N THR A 81 -22.62 -13.72 -14.12
CA THR A 81 -22.24 -14.58 -12.98
C THR A 81 -21.33 -15.75 -13.38
N PRO A 82 -21.62 -16.53 -14.45
CA PRO A 82 -20.72 -17.59 -14.91
C PRO A 82 -19.35 -17.07 -15.33
N VAL A 83 -19.31 -15.92 -16.02
CA VAL A 83 -18.05 -15.28 -16.44
C VAL A 83 -17.22 -14.85 -15.22
N ALA A 84 -17.84 -14.17 -14.26
CA ALA A 84 -17.19 -13.75 -13.02
C ALA A 84 -16.66 -14.96 -12.22
N SER A 85 -17.48 -15.99 -12.04
CA SER A 85 -17.09 -17.23 -11.35
C SER A 85 -15.91 -17.91 -12.02
N HIS A 86 -15.91 -18.01 -13.35
CA HIS A 86 -14.81 -18.61 -14.09
C HIS A 86 -13.51 -17.81 -13.95
N LEU A 87 -13.58 -16.48 -14.04
CA LEU A 87 -12.41 -15.60 -13.90
C LEU A 87 -11.83 -15.66 -12.48
N ILE A 88 -12.67 -15.66 -11.44
CA ILE A 88 -12.24 -15.79 -10.04
C ILE A 88 -11.52 -17.12 -9.83
N ASN A 89 -12.11 -18.23 -10.30
CA ASN A 89 -11.52 -19.56 -10.17
C ASN A 89 -10.19 -19.66 -10.94
N ARG A 90 -10.12 -19.11 -12.15
CA ARG A 90 -8.87 -19.07 -12.93
C ARG A 90 -7.79 -18.27 -12.22
N ALA A 91 -8.12 -17.09 -11.69
CA ALA A 91 -7.18 -16.25 -10.95
C ALA A 91 -6.69 -16.97 -9.68
N ALA A 92 -7.59 -17.55 -8.88
CA ALA A 92 -7.24 -18.31 -7.68
C ALA A 92 -6.32 -19.51 -7.99
N TYR A 93 -6.56 -20.19 -9.11
CA TYR A 93 -5.70 -21.28 -9.55
C TYR A 93 -4.33 -20.81 -10.01
N ASP A 94 -4.28 -19.68 -10.72
CA ASP A 94 -3.03 -19.09 -11.23
C ASP A 94 -2.17 -18.47 -10.13
N THR A 95 -2.77 -18.03 -9.02
CA THR A 95 -2.04 -17.58 -7.81
C THR A 95 -1.63 -18.72 -6.89
N GLY A 96 -2.08 -19.95 -7.16
CA GLY A 96 -1.67 -21.14 -6.42
C GLY A 96 -2.44 -21.38 -5.11
N VAL A 97 -3.68 -20.89 -5.00
CA VAL A 97 -4.54 -21.17 -3.85
C VAL A 97 -4.74 -22.69 -3.72
N PRO A 98 -4.51 -23.28 -2.53
CA PRO A 98 -4.65 -24.71 -2.33
C PRO A 98 -6.12 -25.13 -2.37
N LEU A 99 -6.40 -26.26 -3.05
CA LEU A 99 -7.73 -26.87 -3.02
C LEU A 99 -7.94 -27.59 -1.68
N ALA A 100 -9.08 -27.37 -1.01
CA ALA A 100 -9.38 -27.98 0.29
C ALA A 100 -9.54 -29.51 0.20
N ILE A 101 -10.16 -30.00 -0.88
CA ILE A 101 -10.27 -31.43 -1.17
C ILE A 101 -9.62 -31.69 -2.52
N ARG A 102 -8.49 -32.40 -2.50
CA ARG A 102 -7.68 -32.69 -3.69
C ARG A 102 -7.67 -34.19 -3.99
N ILE A 103 -8.75 -34.68 -4.61
CA ILE A 103 -8.83 -36.10 -5.04
C ILE A 103 -8.18 -36.27 -6.41
N ARG A 104 -8.49 -35.37 -7.37
CA ARG A 104 -7.92 -35.41 -8.73
C ARG A 104 -7.84 -34.02 -9.31
N ASP A 105 -6.63 -33.63 -9.74
CA ASP A 105 -6.35 -32.34 -10.36
C ASP A 105 -5.54 -32.57 -11.64
N GLN A 106 -6.26 -32.70 -12.76
CA GLN A 106 -5.65 -32.88 -14.08
C GLN A 106 -5.13 -31.57 -14.67
N LEU A 107 -5.60 -30.42 -14.19
CA LEU A 107 -5.15 -29.13 -14.70
C LEU A 107 -3.71 -28.85 -14.26
N ARG A 108 -3.30 -29.39 -13.10
CA ARG A 108 -1.94 -29.22 -12.57
C ARG A 108 -0.86 -29.89 -13.40
N SER A 109 -1.15 -31.01 -14.07
CA SER A 109 -0.16 -31.65 -14.95
C SER A 109 0.14 -30.77 -16.17
N VAL A 110 -0.89 -30.14 -16.74
CA VAL A 110 -0.77 -29.27 -17.91
C VAL A 110 -0.12 -27.93 -17.55
N LYS A 111 -0.53 -27.30 -16.44
CA LYS A 111 -0.01 -25.99 -16.00
C LYS A 111 1.29 -26.05 -15.19
N LYS A 112 1.90 -27.23 -15.01
CA LYS A 112 3.05 -27.40 -14.12
C LYS A 112 4.21 -26.47 -14.46
N ASP A 113 4.52 -26.35 -15.74
CA ASP A 113 5.64 -25.54 -16.24
C ASP A 113 5.34 -24.04 -16.14
N ASP A 114 4.12 -23.63 -16.45
CA ASP A 114 3.65 -22.26 -16.29
C ASP A 114 3.71 -21.80 -14.83
N ILE A 115 3.25 -22.65 -13.91
CA ILE A 115 3.29 -22.39 -12.47
C ILE A 115 4.74 -22.27 -12.00
N LYS A 116 5.63 -23.18 -12.44
CA LYS A 116 7.06 -23.16 -12.09
C LYS A 116 7.74 -21.88 -12.59
N LYS A 117 7.47 -21.49 -13.85
CA LYS A 117 7.99 -20.26 -14.46
C LYS A 117 7.50 -19.03 -13.70
N LYS A 118 6.20 -18.89 -13.43
CA LYS A 118 5.64 -17.79 -12.64
C LYS A 118 6.28 -17.70 -11.25
N LYS A 119 6.39 -18.83 -10.55
CA LYS A 119 7.00 -18.85 -9.21
C LYS A 119 8.46 -18.37 -9.24
N SER A 120 9.24 -18.78 -10.25
CA SER A 120 10.62 -18.31 -10.41
C SER A 120 10.72 -16.81 -10.72
N LEU A 121 9.76 -16.26 -11.48
CA LEU A 121 9.70 -14.83 -11.77
C LEU A 121 9.37 -14.02 -10.53
N ILE A 122 8.42 -14.49 -9.70
CA ILE A 122 8.06 -13.82 -8.45
C ILE A 122 9.27 -13.76 -7.51
N ILE A 123 9.97 -14.89 -7.33
CA ILE A 123 11.19 -14.95 -6.50
C ILE A 123 12.26 -13.98 -7.02
N ARG A 124 12.45 -13.93 -8.34
CA ARG A 124 13.42 -13.03 -8.97
C ARG A 124 13.05 -11.55 -8.76
N GLN A 125 11.76 -11.20 -8.84
CA GLN A 125 11.29 -9.85 -8.56
C GLN A 125 11.54 -9.46 -7.10
N GLU A 126 11.22 -10.35 -6.16
CA GLU A 126 11.46 -10.12 -4.73
C GLU A 126 12.96 -9.92 -4.43
N GLN A 127 13.84 -10.67 -5.11
CA GLN A 127 15.28 -10.47 -4.99
C GLN A 127 15.75 -9.13 -5.56
N ILE A 128 15.19 -8.68 -6.69
CA ILE A 128 15.51 -7.38 -7.27
C ILE A 128 15.06 -6.25 -6.34
N GLU A 129 13.89 -6.38 -5.74
CA GLU A 129 13.36 -5.39 -4.80
C GLU A 129 14.19 -5.30 -3.52
N LYS A 130 14.61 -6.44 -2.95
CA LYS A 130 15.55 -6.48 -1.81
C LYS A 130 16.90 -5.87 -2.17
N ALA A 131 17.48 -6.24 -3.31
CA ALA A 131 18.75 -5.68 -3.77
C ALA A 131 18.66 -4.16 -4.04
N ARG A 132 17.48 -3.67 -4.42
CA ARG A 132 17.23 -2.23 -4.56
C ARG A 132 17.18 -1.54 -3.20
N GLN A 133 16.46 -2.11 -2.23
CA GLN A 133 16.41 -1.59 -0.85
C GLN A 133 17.79 -1.54 -0.22
N GLU A 134 18.57 -2.62 -0.32
CA GLU A 134 19.95 -2.66 0.19
C GLU A 134 20.84 -1.58 -0.45
N ARG A 135 20.65 -1.29 -1.75
CA ARG A 135 21.37 -0.20 -2.43
C ARG A 135 20.96 1.18 -1.92
N GLU A 136 19.66 1.43 -1.76
CA GLU A 136 19.14 2.69 -1.23
C GLU A 136 19.66 2.93 0.20
N GLU A 137 19.66 1.91 1.07
CA GLU A 137 20.23 1.99 2.42
C GLU A 137 21.75 2.26 2.42
N LEU A 138 22.50 1.64 1.49
CA LEU A 138 23.94 1.90 1.34
C LEU A 138 24.23 3.31 0.85
N GLU A 139 23.42 3.83 -0.08
CA GLU A 139 23.54 5.20 -0.57
C GLU A 139 23.27 6.21 0.56
N GLU A 140 22.24 5.99 1.37
CA GLU A 140 21.96 6.81 2.56
C GLU A 140 23.11 6.77 3.58
N ARG A 141 23.70 5.59 3.82
CA ARG A 141 24.89 5.45 4.69
C ARG A 141 26.08 6.24 4.16
N MET A 142 26.39 6.12 2.87
CA MET A 142 27.50 6.84 2.25
C MET A 142 27.27 8.36 2.24
N GLU A 143 26.02 8.81 2.12
CA GLU A 143 25.69 10.23 2.26
C GLU A 143 25.90 10.74 3.69
N TRP A 144 25.56 9.93 4.68
CA TRP A 144 25.82 10.22 6.09
C TRP A 144 27.32 10.34 6.37
N GLU A 145 28.12 9.35 5.96
CA GLU A 145 29.58 9.38 6.13
C GLU A 145 30.20 10.62 5.47
N ARG A 146 29.77 10.96 4.25
CA ARG A 146 30.22 12.18 3.56
C ARG A 146 29.78 13.47 4.26
N ARG A 147 28.67 13.45 5.00
CA ARG A 147 28.22 14.60 5.80
C ARG A 147 29.05 14.72 7.07
N GLU A 148 29.36 13.62 7.74
CA GLU A 148 30.25 13.61 8.91
C GLU A 148 31.63 14.12 8.53
N GLU A 149 32.24 13.60 7.46
CA GLU A 149 33.54 14.07 6.97
C GLU A 149 33.54 15.60 6.68
N LYS A 150 32.43 16.13 6.15
CA LYS A 150 32.27 17.58 5.95
C LYS A 150 32.06 18.36 7.24
N ILE A 151 31.51 17.76 8.27
CA ILE A 151 31.35 18.39 9.58
C ILE A 151 32.72 18.44 10.25
N ASP A 152 33.46 17.33 10.27
CA ASP A 152 34.82 17.24 10.81
C ASP A 152 35.74 18.26 10.11
N GLU A 153 35.74 18.30 8.77
CA GLU A 153 36.51 19.31 8.01
C GLU A 153 36.13 20.76 8.34
N ARG A 154 34.88 21.01 8.77
CA ARG A 154 34.42 22.35 9.16
C ARG A 154 34.83 22.65 10.60
N GLU A 155 34.74 21.69 11.51
CA GLU A 155 35.20 21.83 12.89
C GLU A 155 36.71 22.08 12.93
N ASP A 156 37.52 21.33 12.17
CA ASP A 156 38.97 21.54 12.04
C ASP A 156 39.29 22.96 11.54
N LYS A 157 38.58 23.44 10.51
CA LYS A 157 38.75 24.81 9.99
C LYS A 157 38.34 25.88 10.99
N GLU A 158 37.27 25.64 11.76
CA GLU A 158 36.83 26.55 12.82
C GLU A 158 37.83 26.57 13.98
N GLU A 159 38.46 25.44 14.32
CA GLU A 159 39.50 25.32 15.34
C GLU A 159 40.79 26.02 14.89
N GLU A 160 41.27 25.79 13.66
CA GLU A 160 42.39 26.53 13.06
C GLU A 160 42.13 28.04 13.01
N GLN A 161 40.87 28.45 12.78
CA GLN A 161 40.51 29.87 12.78
C GLN A 161 40.55 30.45 14.18
N ARG A 162 40.07 29.71 15.19
CA ARG A 162 40.15 30.14 16.60
C ARG A 162 41.59 30.27 17.07
N GLU A 163 42.46 29.32 16.75
CA GLU A 163 43.89 29.41 17.09
C GLU A 163 44.54 30.64 16.44
N ARG A 164 44.22 30.92 15.16
CA ARG A 164 44.68 32.15 14.48
C ARG A 164 44.16 33.42 15.16
N ASP A 165 42.88 33.43 15.53
CA ASP A 165 42.25 34.58 16.18
C ASP A 165 42.86 34.79 17.58
N GLU A 166 43.12 33.73 18.35
CA GLU A 166 43.81 33.78 19.65
C GLU A 166 45.23 34.33 19.53
N GLN A 167 46.03 33.82 18.57
CA GLN A 167 47.38 34.35 18.30
C GLN A 167 47.36 35.83 17.92
N THR A 168 46.38 36.25 17.11
CA THR A 168 46.23 37.66 16.71
C THR A 168 45.86 38.54 17.90
N ILE A 169 45.04 38.05 18.83
CA ILE A 169 44.67 38.77 20.06
C ILE A 169 45.86 38.87 21.01
N GLU A 170 46.65 37.81 21.17
CA GLU A 170 47.90 37.85 21.95
C GLU A 170 48.87 38.88 21.36
N GLU A 171 49.11 38.86 20.05
CA GLU A 171 50.00 39.81 19.36
C GLU A 171 49.51 41.26 19.52
N GLN A 172 48.19 41.52 19.39
CA GLN A 172 47.62 42.85 19.62
C GLN A 172 47.70 43.30 21.09
N SER A 173 47.62 42.37 22.04
CA SER A 173 47.70 42.67 23.47
C SER A 173 49.14 43.01 23.86
N ASP A 174 50.10 42.24 23.37
CA ASP A 174 51.53 42.49 23.56
C ASP A 174 51.96 43.83 22.93
N ASP A 175 51.49 44.13 21.71
CA ASP A 175 51.73 45.43 21.05
C ASP A 175 51.14 46.59 21.87
N SER A 176 49.93 46.41 22.43
CA SER A 176 49.28 47.43 23.26
C SER A 176 50.01 47.61 24.60
N GLU A 177 50.48 46.54 25.24
CA GLU A 177 51.31 46.63 26.46
C GLU A 177 52.63 47.34 26.17
N HIS A 178 53.28 47.05 25.03
CA HIS A 178 54.48 47.76 24.58
C HIS A 178 54.23 49.26 24.35
N GLU A 179 53.11 49.63 23.73
CA GLU A 179 52.74 51.03 23.49
C GLU A 179 52.44 51.78 24.80
N ILE A 180 51.83 51.11 25.79
CA ILE A 180 51.58 51.68 27.13
C ILE A 180 52.90 51.87 27.90
N ILE A 181 53.82 50.92 27.83
CA ILE A 181 55.14 51.02 28.46
C ILE A 181 55.96 52.15 27.83
N GLU A 182 55.94 52.29 26.50
CA GLU A 182 56.60 53.41 25.81
C GLU A 182 55.97 54.77 26.19
N GLN A 183 54.65 54.83 26.38
CA GLN A 183 53.98 56.04 26.88
C GLN A 183 54.37 56.37 28.33
N ASP A 184 54.34 55.39 29.23
CA ASP A 184 54.75 55.58 30.64
C ASP A 184 56.24 55.98 30.74
N GLU A 185 57.13 55.38 29.94
CA GLU A 185 58.54 55.77 29.88
C GLU A 185 58.69 57.21 29.35
N SER A 186 57.94 57.60 28.31
CA SER A 186 57.95 58.97 27.80
C SER A 186 57.37 60.00 28.77
N GLU A 187 56.34 59.65 29.56
CA GLU A 187 55.79 60.51 30.60
C GLU A 187 56.76 60.63 31.80
N THR A 188 57.47 59.56 32.17
CA THR A 188 58.52 59.64 33.21
C THR A 188 59.74 60.44 32.77
N GLU A 189 60.16 60.36 31.50
CA GLU A 189 61.23 61.22 30.97
C GLU A 189 60.79 62.69 30.88
N GLU A 190 59.55 62.98 30.49
CA GLU A 190 59.01 64.36 30.48
C GLU A 190 58.86 64.95 31.90
N ASP A 191 58.48 64.13 32.89
CA ASP A 191 58.38 64.58 34.28
C ASP A 191 59.78 64.77 34.92
N GLU A 192 60.76 63.90 34.66
CA GLU A 192 62.15 64.12 35.12
C GLU A 192 62.76 65.41 34.55
N ASP A 193 62.55 65.70 33.26
CA ASP A 193 63.00 66.94 32.60
C ASP A 193 62.29 68.20 33.12
N ARG A 194 61.10 68.04 33.72
CA ARG A 194 60.31 69.15 34.30
C ARG A 194 60.75 69.54 35.70
N PHE A 195 61.37 68.63 36.46
CA PHE A 195 61.90 68.90 37.79
C PHE A 195 63.36 69.43 37.79
N GLU A 196 64.07 69.38 36.65
CA GLU A 196 65.46 69.87 36.51
C GLU A 196 65.61 71.34 36.04
N LYS A 197 64.56 72.16 36.04
CA LYS A 197 64.62 73.62 35.76
C LYS A 197 64.08 74.48 36.90
#